data_AF-A0A965IWL9-F1
#
_entry.id   AF-A0A965IWL9-F1
#
_cell.length_a   1.000
_cell.length_b   1.000
_cell.length_c   1.000
_cell.angle_alpha   90.00
_cell.angle_beta   90.00
_cell.angle_gamma   90.00
#
_symmetry.space_group_name_H-M   'P 1'
#
loop_
_entity.id
_entity.type
_entity.pdbx_description
1 polymer ?
#
loop_
_entity_poly.entity_id
_entity_poly.type
_entity_poly.pdbx_seq_one_letter_code
_entity_poly.pdbx_strand_id
1 'polypeptide(L)'
;MTELEKYQGIYGSVNFSKYGHTCHGARAVPIIARWQPKTIIDVGCGHNEFAQRLRQALPDASVIGADFACTSADLICWAHEIPGPDKSFDVVTAFDVLEHLPPEDVDRTLTELARISERFCVSISYVDSKNRWQGQTLHPTVRPEGWWIQRLMRAGAVEIKVEGRYIHGRWIKPLRIAKDARVVLVGNGPSILAEELGEEIDRFDEVIRFNNFVTGGFGKHTGSKTTLWSCYVRGSQLPAKHARVILPHENDRPTDDMTEVYRIPAWQFARVRKLTQDRALWASGHRRNVEPLLASSGLQMAAFLLDVVGVEKLAIAGFDHFSKARSSQHHYWLKQAFAQPKEHHCETEAAMFDELRKAGRIFNLGTV
;
A
#
# COMPACT_ATOMS: atom_id res chain seq x y z
N MET A 1 -12.79 9.11 30.46
CA MET A 1 -12.11 7.82 30.67
C MET A 1 -11.14 7.64 29.52
N THR A 2 -9.87 7.44 29.84
CA THR A 2 -8.83 7.14 28.86
C THR A 2 -8.95 5.68 28.37
N GLU A 3 -8.29 5.33 27.26
CA GLU A 3 -8.22 3.94 26.81
C GLU A 3 -7.57 3.04 27.88
N LEU A 4 -6.53 3.51 28.57
CA LEU A 4 -5.88 2.74 29.64
C LEU A 4 -6.84 2.44 30.80
N GLU A 5 -7.54 3.47 31.31
CA GLU A 5 -8.54 3.30 32.38
C GLU A 5 -9.67 2.34 31.95
N LYS A 6 -10.10 2.43 30.69
CA LYS A 6 -11.12 1.55 30.11
C LYS A 6 -10.70 0.09 30.19
N TYR A 7 -9.50 -0.24 29.71
CA TYR A 7 -9.03 -1.63 29.66
C TYR A 7 -8.59 -2.16 31.02
N GLN A 8 -8.00 -1.34 31.88
CA GLN A 8 -7.75 -1.70 33.28
C GLN A 8 -9.07 -2.04 34.00
N GLY A 9 -10.12 -1.27 33.74
CA GLY A 9 -11.47 -1.55 34.23
C GLY A 9 -12.03 -2.88 33.72
N ILE A 10 -11.88 -3.16 32.42
CA ILE A 10 -12.32 -4.42 31.80
C ILE A 10 -11.57 -5.61 32.42
N TYR A 11 -10.23 -5.58 32.47
CA TYR A 11 -9.43 -6.66 33.05
C TYR A 11 -9.68 -6.85 34.55
N GLY A 12 -10.00 -5.79 35.29
CA GLY A 12 -10.35 -5.86 36.71
C GLY A 12 -11.80 -6.27 36.99
N SER A 13 -12.65 -6.42 35.96
CA SER A 13 -14.08 -6.66 36.15
C SER A 13 -14.42 -8.14 36.15
N VAL A 14 -15.12 -8.59 37.20
CA VAL A 14 -15.70 -9.95 37.26
C VAL A 14 -16.66 -10.26 36.10
N ASN A 15 -17.38 -9.25 35.61
CA ASN A 15 -18.31 -9.38 34.48
C ASN A 15 -17.60 -9.57 33.14
N PHE A 16 -16.31 -9.25 33.07
CA PHE A 16 -15.46 -9.41 31.89
C PHE A 16 -14.32 -10.41 32.13
N SER A 17 -14.49 -11.35 33.07
CA SER A 17 -13.50 -12.39 33.41
C SER A 17 -13.02 -13.27 32.25
N LYS A 18 -13.72 -13.29 31.11
CA LYS A 18 -13.31 -14.01 29.88
C LYS A 18 -12.60 -13.12 28.85
N TYR A 19 -12.51 -11.83 29.10
CA TYR A 19 -11.88 -10.89 28.19
C TYR A 19 -10.37 -11.19 28.10
N GLY A 20 -9.83 -11.19 26.88
CA GLY A 20 -8.41 -11.53 26.65
C GLY A 20 -8.08 -13.04 26.66
N HIS A 21 -9.07 -13.94 26.76
CA HIS A 21 -8.88 -15.40 26.79
C HIS A 21 -9.37 -16.13 25.52
N THR A 22 -9.71 -15.41 24.43
CA THR A 22 -10.35 -15.99 23.24
C THR A 22 -9.38 -16.53 22.19
N CYS A 23 -8.07 -16.30 22.37
CA CYS A 23 -6.96 -16.80 21.55
C CYS A 23 -7.26 -16.82 20.03
N HIS A 24 -7.66 -15.68 19.47
CA HIS A 24 -8.05 -15.55 18.05
C HIS A 24 -6.96 -15.96 17.05
N GLY A 25 -5.69 -15.90 17.46
CA GLY A 25 -4.53 -16.33 16.68
C GLY A 25 -4.34 -17.84 16.55
N ALA A 26 -5.10 -18.69 17.24
CA ALA A 26 -4.81 -20.14 17.35
C ALA A 26 -4.62 -20.85 16.00
N ARG A 27 -5.38 -20.48 14.96
CA ARG A 27 -5.27 -21.07 13.61
C ARG A 27 -4.19 -20.43 12.73
N ALA A 28 -3.54 -19.37 13.21
CA ALA A 28 -2.41 -18.73 12.53
C ALA A 28 -1.06 -19.40 12.86
N VAL A 29 -0.98 -20.28 13.86
CA VAL A 29 0.27 -20.97 14.22
C VAL A 29 0.94 -21.65 13.01
N PRO A 30 0.22 -22.40 12.15
CA PRO A 30 0.83 -22.99 10.95
C PRO A 30 1.27 -21.96 9.90
N ILE A 31 0.65 -20.77 9.86
CA ILE A 31 1.06 -19.68 8.96
C ILE A 31 2.40 -19.12 9.44
N ILE A 32 2.51 -18.83 10.74
CA ILE A 32 3.71 -18.26 11.38
C ILE A 32 4.87 -19.26 11.33
N ALA A 33 4.61 -20.54 11.61
CA ALA A 33 5.62 -21.59 11.62
C ALA A 33 6.32 -21.79 10.26
N ARG A 34 5.65 -21.50 9.13
CA ARG A 34 6.26 -21.57 7.78
C ARG A 34 7.47 -20.66 7.63
N TRP A 35 7.54 -19.58 8.41
CA TRP A 35 8.66 -18.64 8.38
C TRP A 35 9.84 -19.05 9.25
N GLN A 36 9.70 -20.11 10.06
CA GLN A 36 10.73 -20.57 11.01
C GLN A 36 11.33 -19.41 11.84
N PRO A 37 10.49 -18.58 12.49
CA PRO A 37 10.98 -17.40 13.20
C PRO A 37 11.77 -17.78 14.45
N LYS A 38 12.78 -17.00 14.77
CA LYS A 38 13.57 -17.06 16.01
C LYS A 38 13.04 -16.11 17.07
N THR A 39 12.45 -14.98 16.67
CA THR A 39 11.88 -14.00 17.60
C THR A 39 10.47 -13.59 17.16
N ILE A 40 9.52 -13.64 18.09
CA ILE A 40 8.10 -13.30 17.86
C ILE A 40 7.61 -12.38 18.96
N ILE A 41 6.86 -11.36 18.58
CA ILE A 41 6.08 -10.55 19.51
C ILE A 41 4.59 -10.61 19.18
N ASP A 42 3.76 -10.91 20.18
CA ASP A 42 2.30 -10.89 20.09
C ASP A 42 1.76 -9.61 20.74
N VAL A 43 1.32 -8.67 19.92
CA VAL A 43 0.82 -7.36 20.35
C VAL A 43 -0.68 -7.45 20.62
N GLY A 44 -1.11 -6.95 21.77
CA GLY A 44 -2.46 -7.14 22.31
C GLY A 44 -2.68 -8.56 22.82
N CYS A 45 -1.67 -9.15 23.45
CA CYS A 45 -1.67 -10.57 23.85
C CYS A 45 -2.70 -10.91 24.95
N GLY A 46 -3.27 -9.90 25.63
CA GLY A 46 -4.09 -10.10 26.82
C GLY A 46 -3.38 -10.98 27.85
N HIS A 47 -3.96 -12.14 28.15
CA HIS A 47 -3.42 -13.09 29.13
C HIS A 47 -2.33 -14.04 28.59
N ASN A 48 -1.66 -13.67 27.50
CA ASN A 48 -0.51 -14.40 26.94
C ASN A 48 -0.84 -15.80 26.39
N GLU A 49 -2.11 -16.19 26.28
CA GLU A 49 -2.48 -17.55 25.88
C GLU A 49 -2.01 -17.92 24.47
N PHE A 50 -2.06 -16.97 23.53
CA PHE A 50 -1.54 -17.21 22.18
C PHE A 50 -0.01 -17.29 22.18
N ALA A 51 0.68 -16.40 22.91
CA ALA A 51 2.13 -16.47 23.10
C ALA A 51 2.56 -17.83 23.70
N GLN A 52 1.83 -18.35 24.70
CA GLN A 52 2.08 -19.68 25.27
C GLN A 52 1.92 -20.79 24.22
N ARG A 53 0.90 -20.73 23.36
CA ARG A 53 0.74 -21.70 22.25
C ARG A 53 1.90 -21.64 21.27
N LEU A 54 2.39 -20.44 20.94
CA LEU A 54 3.56 -20.29 20.09
C LEU A 54 4.81 -20.88 20.74
N ARG A 55 5.04 -20.65 22.04
CA ARG A 55 6.17 -21.26 22.78
C ARG A 55 6.12 -22.78 22.75
N GLN A 56 4.93 -23.38 22.81
CA GLN A 56 4.75 -24.83 22.70
C GLN A 56 4.99 -25.35 21.28
N ALA A 57 4.49 -24.64 20.27
CA ALA A 57 4.59 -25.05 18.87
C ALA A 57 5.98 -24.79 18.25
N LEU A 58 6.70 -23.79 18.76
CA LEU A 58 7.99 -23.31 18.28
C LEU A 58 8.94 -23.15 19.49
N PRO A 59 9.39 -24.26 20.10
CA PRO A 59 10.18 -24.22 21.34
C PRO A 59 11.55 -23.54 21.18
N ASP A 60 12.07 -23.48 19.96
CA ASP A 60 13.34 -22.82 19.65
C ASP A 60 13.19 -21.30 19.40
N ALA A 61 11.96 -20.78 19.34
CA ALA A 61 11.68 -19.37 19.14
C ALA A 61 11.51 -18.65 20.48
N SER A 62 12.09 -17.45 20.60
CA SER A 62 11.77 -16.51 21.67
C SER A 62 10.43 -15.83 21.37
N VAL A 63 9.47 -15.94 22.28
CA VAL A 63 8.12 -15.37 22.13
C VAL A 63 7.80 -14.48 23.32
N ILE A 64 7.41 -13.24 23.06
CA ILE A 64 7.00 -12.25 24.07
C ILE A 64 5.60 -11.76 23.72
N GLY A 65 4.68 -11.71 24.68
CA GLY A 65 3.42 -11.01 24.55
C GLY A 65 3.48 -9.61 25.12
N ALA A 66 2.96 -8.64 24.37
CA ALA A 66 2.85 -7.25 24.76
C ALA A 66 1.39 -6.83 24.85
N ASP A 67 1.01 -6.17 25.94
CA ASP A 67 -0.32 -5.59 26.12
C ASP A 67 -0.20 -4.31 26.95
N PHE A 68 -0.95 -3.27 26.61
CA PHE A 68 -0.82 -1.97 27.28
C PHE A 68 -1.51 -1.90 28.64
N ALA A 69 -2.43 -2.83 28.93
CA ALA A 69 -3.28 -2.79 30.13
C ALA A 69 -3.34 -4.12 30.89
N CYS A 70 -3.10 -5.26 30.23
CA CYS A 70 -3.16 -6.58 30.86
C CYS A 70 -1.90 -6.89 31.67
N THR A 71 -1.98 -6.90 33.01
CA THR A 71 -0.82 -7.10 33.90
C THR A 71 -0.15 -8.48 33.81
N SER A 72 -0.76 -9.45 33.13
CA SER A 72 -0.17 -10.77 32.88
C SER A 72 0.61 -10.87 31.57
N ALA A 73 0.63 -9.81 30.75
CA ALA A 73 1.49 -9.73 29.59
C ALA A 73 2.97 -9.72 30.01
N ASP A 74 3.86 -10.21 29.14
CA ASP A 74 5.29 -10.22 29.46
C ASP A 74 5.87 -8.79 29.42
N LEU A 75 5.27 -7.95 28.59
CA LEU A 75 5.63 -6.56 28.40
C LEU A 75 4.39 -5.66 28.47
N ILE A 76 4.42 -4.67 29.37
CA ILE A 76 3.37 -3.66 29.47
C ILE A 76 3.77 -2.43 28.65
N CYS A 77 3.26 -2.31 27.42
CA CYS A 77 3.55 -1.19 26.53
C CYS A 77 2.41 -0.93 25.53
N TRP A 78 2.39 0.27 24.96
CA TRP A 78 1.47 0.62 23.89
C TRP A 78 1.87 -0.05 22.58
N ALA A 79 0.89 -0.45 21.77
CA ALA A 79 1.13 -1.05 20.45
C ALA A 79 1.84 -0.09 19.47
N HIS A 80 1.72 1.21 19.69
CA HIS A 80 2.36 2.26 18.89
C HIS A 80 3.70 2.77 19.46
N GLU A 81 4.21 2.11 20.50
CA GLU A 81 5.46 2.46 21.17
C GLU A 81 6.05 1.22 21.88
N ILE A 82 6.49 0.26 21.07
CA ILE A 82 7.06 -1.00 21.54
C ILE A 82 8.56 -0.77 21.80
N PRO A 83 9.05 -1.01 23.02
CA PRO A 83 10.47 -0.83 23.32
C PRO A 83 11.31 -1.84 22.55
N GLY A 84 12.38 -1.34 21.92
CA GLY A 84 13.33 -2.16 21.19
C GLY A 84 13.83 -1.49 19.91
N PRO A 85 14.96 -1.96 19.38
CA PRO A 85 15.51 -1.46 18.13
C PRO A 85 14.63 -1.86 16.93
N ASP A 86 14.87 -1.22 15.79
CA ASP A 86 14.24 -1.60 14.54
C ASP A 86 14.56 -3.05 14.19
N LYS A 87 13.57 -3.77 13.65
CA LYS A 87 13.68 -5.17 13.21
C LYS A 87 14.18 -6.12 14.31
N SER A 88 13.80 -5.90 15.57
CA SER A 88 14.10 -6.80 16.69
C SER A 88 13.35 -8.13 16.64
N PHE A 89 12.24 -8.20 15.89
CA PHE A 89 11.41 -9.40 15.77
C PHE A 89 11.34 -9.92 14.33
N ASP A 90 11.46 -11.23 14.14
CA ASP A 90 11.21 -11.84 12.83
C ASP A 90 9.74 -11.70 12.43
N VAL A 91 8.84 -11.82 13.41
CA VAL A 91 7.38 -11.79 13.22
C VAL A 91 6.71 -10.97 14.32
N VAL A 92 5.78 -10.10 13.92
CA VAL A 92 4.78 -9.51 14.82
C VAL A 92 3.41 -10.10 14.55
N THR A 93 2.67 -10.40 15.62
CA THR A 93 1.25 -10.76 15.54
C THR A 93 0.37 -9.73 16.23
N ALA A 94 -0.85 -9.57 15.74
CA ALA A 94 -1.89 -8.77 16.40
C ALA A 94 -3.27 -9.31 15.99
N PHE A 95 -3.95 -10.02 16.89
CA PHE A 95 -5.20 -10.71 16.59
C PHE A 95 -6.40 -10.08 17.27
N ASP A 96 -7.24 -9.42 16.49
CA ASP A 96 -8.41 -8.65 16.92
C ASP A 96 -8.00 -7.53 17.89
N VAL A 97 -7.03 -6.72 17.44
CA VAL A 97 -6.38 -5.64 18.19
C VAL A 97 -6.48 -4.30 17.46
N LEU A 98 -6.36 -4.28 16.14
CA LEU A 98 -6.25 -3.03 15.39
C LEU A 98 -7.57 -2.25 15.35
N GLU A 99 -8.71 -2.93 15.37
CA GLU A 99 -10.05 -2.34 15.47
C GLU A 99 -10.32 -1.64 16.81
N HIS A 100 -9.54 -2.02 17.84
CA HIS A 100 -9.61 -1.46 19.18
C HIS A 100 -8.88 -0.12 19.31
N LEU A 101 -8.05 0.23 18.32
CA LEU A 101 -7.30 1.49 18.30
C LEU A 101 -8.21 2.65 17.89
N PRO A 102 -8.12 3.82 18.55
CA PRO A 102 -8.68 5.06 18.02
C PRO A 102 -8.18 5.33 16.59
N PRO A 103 -9.00 5.91 15.69
CA PRO A 103 -8.62 6.12 14.28
C PRO A 103 -7.28 6.85 14.07
N GLU A 104 -6.94 7.77 14.97
CA GLU A 104 -5.71 8.54 15.00
C GLU A 104 -4.45 7.70 15.31
N ASP A 105 -4.59 6.61 16.06
CA ASP A 105 -3.48 5.76 16.48
C ASP A 105 -3.17 4.63 15.48
N VAL A 106 -4.06 4.40 14.51
CA VAL A 106 -3.91 3.30 13.53
C VAL A 106 -2.62 3.44 12.71
N ASP A 107 -2.36 4.60 12.12
CA ASP A 107 -1.16 4.80 11.28
C ASP A 107 0.12 4.74 12.10
N ARG A 108 0.09 5.29 13.33
CA ARG A 108 1.22 5.23 14.26
C ARG A 108 1.52 3.79 14.65
N THR A 109 0.49 3.02 15.01
CA THR A 109 0.62 1.61 15.38
C THR A 109 1.15 0.78 14.21
N LEU A 110 0.57 0.89 13.01
CA LEU A 110 1.04 0.12 11.86
C LEU A 110 2.48 0.46 11.47
N THR A 111 2.87 1.74 11.60
CA THR A 111 4.27 2.16 11.40
C THR A 111 5.19 1.53 12.45
N GLU A 112 4.74 1.42 13.70
CA GLU A 112 5.49 0.77 14.77
C GLU A 112 5.64 -0.74 14.57
N LEU A 113 4.56 -1.45 14.20
CA LEU A 113 4.62 -2.87 13.85
C LEU A 113 5.57 -3.11 12.68
N ALA A 114 5.56 -2.23 11.68
CA ALA A 114 6.50 -2.27 10.57
C ALA A 114 7.94 -1.95 10.98
N ARG A 115 8.15 -1.10 11.99
CA ARG A 115 9.48 -0.75 12.52
C ARG A 115 10.12 -1.94 13.23
N ILE A 116 9.38 -2.57 14.14
CA ILE A 116 9.92 -3.62 15.03
C ILE A 116 10.02 -5.01 14.40
N SER A 117 9.31 -5.29 13.30
CA SER A 117 9.35 -6.63 12.69
C SER A 117 9.64 -6.67 11.19
N GLU A 118 10.12 -7.83 10.71
CA GLU A 118 10.23 -8.12 9.28
C GLU A 118 8.90 -8.57 8.64
N ARG A 119 8.11 -9.35 9.40
CA ARG A 119 6.87 -9.99 8.94
C ARG A 119 5.74 -9.70 9.89
N PHE A 120 4.51 -9.80 9.40
CA PHE A 120 3.32 -9.64 10.21
C PHE A 120 2.28 -10.72 9.91
N CYS A 121 1.51 -11.07 10.92
CA CYS A 121 0.27 -11.84 10.78
C CYS A 121 -0.79 -11.25 11.71
N VAL A 122 -1.88 -10.71 11.14
CA VAL A 122 -2.91 -10.01 11.90
C VAL A 122 -4.31 -10.55 11.59
N SER A 123 -5.24 -10.42 12.52
CA SER A 123 -6.68 -10.51 12.27
C SER A 123 -7.37 -9.27 12.80
N ILE A 124 -8.46 -8.88 12.15
CA ILE A 124 -9.16 -7.63 12.44
C ILE A 124 -10.66 -7.88 12.30
N SER A 125 -11.45 -7.45 13.28
CA SER A 125 -12.91 -7.39 13.17
C SER A 125 -13.34 -6.18 12.33
N TYR A 126 -14.19 -6.43 11.32
CA TYR A 126 -14.78 -5.38 10.46
C TYR A 126 -16.20 -4.99 10.89
N VAL A 127 -16.62 -5.41 12.08
CA VAL A 127 -17.95 -5.13 12.64
C VAL A 127 -17.83 -4.51 14.03
N ASP A 128 -18.90 -3.85 14.45
CA ASP A 128 -19.00 -3.26 15.79
C ASP A 128 -18.80 -4.31 16.88
N SER A 129 -18.20 -3.87 18.00
CA SER A 129 -18.02 -4.73 19.14
C SER A 129 -19.37 -5.11 19.73
N LYS A 130 -19.55 -6.39 20.02
CA LYS A 130 -20.70 -6.88 20.80
C LYS A 130 -20.62 -6.43 22.26
N ASN A 131 -19.40 -6.15 22.74
CA ASN A 131 -19.15 -5.73 24.10
C ASN A 131 -19.09 -4.20 24.20
N ARG A 132 -19.47 -3.68 25.37
CA ARG A 132 -19.32 -2.27 25.72
C ARG A 132 -18.80 -2.15 27.15
N TRP A 133 -17.94 -1.17 27.39
CA TRP A 133 -17.51 -0.82 28.75
C TRP A 133 -18.10 0.53 29.14
N GLN A 134 -18.97 0.54 30.15
CA GLN A 134 -19.67 1.75 30.60
C GLN A 134 -20.31 2.55 29.45
N GLY A 135 -20.97 1.83 28.54
CA GLY A 135 -21.63 2.40 27.34
C GLY A 135 -20.70 2.66 26.15
N GLN A 136 -19.37 2.66 26.34
CA GLN A 136 -18.40 2.90 25.26
C GLN A 136 -18.15 1.63 24.44
N THR A 137 -18.02 1.78 23.12
CA THR A 137 -17.63 0.68 22.22
C THR A 137 -16.18 0.26 22.47
N LEU A 138 -15.90 -1.02 22.29
CA LEU A 138 -14.53 -1.52 22.29
C LEU A 138 -13.88 -1.45 20.89
N HIS A 139 -14.66 -1.34 19.81
CA HIS A 139 -14.12 -1.16 18.45
C HIS A 139 -14.37 0.29 17.98
N PRO A 140 -13.52 1.26 18.33
CA PRO A 140 -13.62 2.63 17.82
C PRO A 140 -13.31 2.74 16.32
N THR A 141 -12.53 1.82 15.76
CA THR A 141 -12.19 1.81 14.33
C THR A 141 -12.75 0.60 13.62
N VAL A 142 -13.97 0.75 13.09
CA VAL A 142 -14.61 -0.27 12.23
C VAL A 142 -14.52 0.15 10.77
N ARG A 143 -13.78 -0.62 9.98
CA ARG A 143 -13.51 -0.38 8.55
C ARG A 143 -13.48 -1.70 7.78
N PRO A 144 -13.82 -1.71 6.48
CA PRO A 144 -13.79 -2.93 5.67
C PRO A 144 -12.35 -3.42 5.42
N GLU A 145 -12.19 -4.71 5.10
CA GLU A 145 -10.90 -5.36 4.84
C GLU A 145 -9.99 -4.56 3.89
N GLY A 146 -10.53 -4.08 2.77
CA GLY A 146 -9.75 -3.32 1.78
C GLY A 146 -9.14 -2.03 2.34
N TRP A 147 -9.80 -1.40 3.32
CA TRP A 147 -9.24 -0.23 4.01
C TRP A 147 -8.06 -0.63 4.89
N TRP A 148 -8.17 -1.74 5.64
CA TRP A 148 -7.06 -2.23 6.46
C TRP A 148 -5.86 -2.64 5.62
N ILE A 149 -6.08 -3.37 4.52
CA ILE A 149 -4.99 -3.75 3.59
C ILE A 149 -4.33 -2.50 3.00
N GLN A 150 -5.10 -1.47 2.64
CA GLN A 150 -4.55 -0.19 2.20
C GLN A 150 -3.67 0.49 3.26
N ARG A 151 -4.08 0.49 4.53
CA ARG A 151 -3.30 1.06 5.65
C ARG A 151 -2.05 0.24 5.95
N LEU A 152 -2.13 -1.09 5.87
CA LEU A 152 -0.96 -1.98 5.92
C LEU A 152 0.02 -1.65 4.79
N MET A 153 -0.44 -1.53 3.53
CA MET A 153 0.42 -1.15 2.41
C MET A 153 1.09 0.22 2.62
N ARG A 154 0.37 1.18 3.21
CA ARG A 154 0.91 2.51 3.54
C ARG A 154 2.05 2.45 4.56
N ALA A 155 1.99 1.53 5.52
CA ALA A 155 3.07 1.27 6.45
C ALA A 155 4.23 0.44 5.85
N GLY A 156 4.06 -0.10 4.63
CA GLY A 156 5.09 -0.81 3.88
C GLY A 156 4.81 -2.29 3.65
N ALA A 157 3.57 -2.75 3.85
CA ALA A 157 3.23 -4.16 3.64
C ALA A 157 3.31 -4.56 2.16
N VAL A 158 4.01 -5.66 1.89
CA VAL A 158 4.12 -6.34 0.59
C VAL A 158 3.93 -7.85 0.77
N GLU A 159 3.84 -8.58 -0.35
CA GLU A 159 3.61 -10.03 -0.35
C GLU A 159 2.34 -10.40 0.45
N ILE A 160 1.34 -9.52 0.42
CA ILE A 160 0.14 -9.60 1.25
C ILE A 160 -0.71 -10.79 0.81
N LYS A 161 -1.01 -11.66 1.77
CA LYS A 161 -1.89 -12.81 1.61
C LYS A 161 -3.02 -12.75 2.63
N VAL A 162 -4.20 -13.16 2.19
CA VAL A 162 -5.38 -13.33 3.04
C VAL A 162 -5.69 -14.82 3.09
N GLU A 163 -5.48 -15.45 4.25
CA GLU A 163 -5.77 -16.86 4.50
C GLU A 163 -6.86 -16.97 5.58
N GLY A 164 -8.11 -17.16 5.14
CA GLY A 164 -9.27 -17.10 6.03
C GLY A 164 -9.43 -15.70 6.61
N ARG A 165 -9.25 -15.55 7.93
CA ARG A 165 -9.34 -14.25 8.63
C ARG A 165 -7.99 -13.56 8.86
N TYR A 166 -6.90 -14.20 8.42
CA TYR A 166 -5.55 -13.73 8.71
C TYR A 166 -4.99 -12.99 7.50
N ILE A 167 -4.56 -11.76 7.72
CA ILE A 167 -3.79 -10.98 6.76
C ILE A 167 -2.33 -11.07 7.17
N HIS A 168 -1.49 -11.53 6.26
CA HIS A 168 -0.06 -11.71 6.56
C HIS A 168 0.81 -11.32 5.38
N GLY A 169 2.07 -10.99 5.67
CA GLY A 169 3.01 -10.52 4.67
C GLY A 169 4.32 -10.05 5.28
N ARG A 170 5.03 -9.21 4.54
CA ARG A 170 6.33 -8.65 4.93
C ARG A 170 6.30 -7.14 4.92
N TRP A 171 7.16 -6.53 5.74
CA TRP A 171 7.39 -5.10 5.76
C TRP A 171 8.63 -4.75 4.93
N ILE A 172 8.48 -3.80 4.02
CA ILE A 172 9.60 -3.10 3.36
C ILE A 172 9.58 -1.62 3.73
N LYS A 173 10.64 -0.90 3.39
CA LYS A 173 10.64 0.56 3.48
C LYS A 173 9.54 1.12 2.55
N PRO A 174 8.51 1.81 3.08
CA PRO A 174 7.45 2.37 2.26
C PRO A 174 7.95 3.58 1.47
N LEU A 175 7.37 3.82 0.29
CA LEU A 175 7.53 5.10 -0.40
C LEU A 175 6.84 6.19 0.42
N ARG A 176 7.63 7.18 0.87
CA ARG A 176 7.13 8.34 1.59
C ARG A 176 7.25 9.57 0.71
N ILE A 177 6.11 10.19 0.43
CA ILE A 177 5.99 11.51 -0.20
C ILE A 177 5.06 12.31 0.70
N ALA A 178 5.41 13.57 0.97
CA ALA A 178 4.59 14.44 1.81
C ALA A 178 3.18 14.60 1.20
N LYS A 179 2.16 14.67 2.05
CA LYS A 179 0.76 14.73 1.59
C LYS A 179 0.52 15.92 0.64
N ASP A 180 1.13 17.05 0.94
CA ASP A 180 1.05 18.33 0.24
C ASP A 180 2.16 18.53 -0.81
N ALA A 181 3.01 17.53 -1.04
CA ALA A 181 4.05 17.61 -2.07
C ALA A 181 3.44 17.83 -3.46
N ARG A 182 4.09 18.69 -4.25
CA ARG A 182 3.78 18.87 -5.66
C ARG A 182 4.35 17.69 -6.43
N VAL A 183 3.49 16.79 -6.87
CA VAL A 183 3.86 15.61 -7.65
C VAL A 183 3.35 15.71 -9.08
N VAL A 184 4.21 15.47 -10.07
CA VAL A 184 3.84 15.35 -11.47
C VAL A 184 4.16 13.97 -12.02
N LEU A 185 3.19 13.36 -12.68
CA LEU A 185 3.40 12.18 -13.51
C LEU A 185 3.66 12.62 -14.94
N VAL A 186 4.80 12.23 -15.50
CA VAL A 186 5.16 12.54 -16.89
C VAL A 186 5.03 11.27 -17.73
N GLY A 187 3.89 11.15 -18.41
CA GLY A 187 3.59 10.09 -19.34
C GLY A 187 4.38 10.21 -20.65
N ASN A 188 4.26 9.17 -21.48
CA ASN A 188 5.01 9.07 -22.72
C ASN A 188 4.22 9.55 -23.95
N GLY A 189 3.01 10.05 -23.78
CA GLY A 189 2.15 10.46 -24.88
C GLY A 189 2.66 11.71 -25.65
N PRO A 190 2.42 11.80 -26.97
CA PRO A 190 2.79 12.95 -27.79
C PRO A 190 2.22 14.31 -27.37
N SER A 191 1.12 14.40 -26.60
CA SER A 191 0.59 15.70 -26.15
C SER A 191 1.59 16.53 -25.36
N ILE A 192 2.59 15.89 -24.73
CA ILE A 192 3.62 16.60 -23.98
C ILE A 192 4.41 17.59 -24.85
N LEU A 193 4.46 17.38 -26.18
CA LEU A 193 5.16 18.28 -27.11
C LEU A 193 4.31 19.49 -27.56
N ALA A 194 3.05 19.56 -27.14
CA ALA A 194 2.17 20.67 -27.53
C ALA A 194 2.61 22.02 -26.93
N GLU A 195 3.25 21.98 -25.76
CA GLU A 195 3.64 23.15 -24.99
C GLU A 195 5.05 22.98 -24.41
N GLU A 196 5.79 24.06 -24.24
CA GLU A 196 7.13 24.05 -23.63
C GLU A 196 7.04 24.04 -22.09
N LEU A 197 6.49 22.96 -21.52
CA LEU A 197 6.25 22.81 -20.07
C LEU A 197 7.47 22.36 -19.26
N GLY A 198 8.64 22.20 -19.89
CA GLY A 198 9.79 21.53 -19.27
C GLY A 198 10.30 22.21 -18.01
N GLU A 199 10.37 23.55 -18.01
CA GLU A 199 10.76 24.30 -16.81
C GLU A 199 9.72 24.19 -15.68
N GLU A 200 8.43 24.12 -16.02
CA GLU A 200 7.37 23.97 -15.03
C GLU A 200 7.37 22.58 -14.40
N ILE A 201 7.56 21.53 -15.21
CA ILE A 201 7.71 20.14 -14.75
C ILE A 201 8.87 20.04 -13.75
N ASP A 202 10.02 20.63 -14.06
CA ASP A 202 11.22 20.55 -13.21
C ASP A 202 11.06 21.27 -11.86
N ARG A 203 10.04 22.14 -11.70
CA ARG A 203 9.70 22.82 -10.43
C ARG A 203 8.85 21.98 -9.47
N PHE A 204 8.34 20.82 -9.88
CA PHE A 204 7.63 19.92 -8.97
C PHE A 204 8.59 19.28 -7.97
N ASP A 205 8.12 19.00 -6.75
CA ASP A 205 8.93 18.35 -5.71
C ASP A 205 9.31 16.95 -6.17
N GLU A 206 8.33 16.20 -6.70
CA GLU A 206 8.49 14.86 -7.25
C GLU A 206 8.08 14.84 -8.75
N VAL A 207 9.02 14.43 -9.60
CA VAL A 207 8.83 14.22 -11.04
C VAL A 207 8.97 12.74 -11.35
N ILE A 208 7.85 12.09 -11.63
CA ILE A 208 7.75 10.64 -11.77
C ILE A 208 7.59 10.29 -13.25
N ARG A 209 8.50 9.44 -13.76
CA ARG A 209 8.54 9.06 -15.18
C ARG A 209 8.40 7.55 -15.35
N PHE A 210 8.00 7.12 -16.55
CA PHE A 210 7.61 5.74 -16.81
C PHE A 210 8.45 5.08 -17.89
N ASN A 211 8.80 3.82 -17.65
CA ASN A 211 9.35 2.93 -18.67
C ASN A 211 10.61 3.54 -19.33
N ASN A 212 10.71 3.52 -20.65
CA ASN A 212 11.88 4.00 -21.40
C ASN A 212 11.77 5.47 -21.82
N PHE A 213 11.25 6.35 -20.96
CA PHE A 213 11.09 7.78 -21.26
C PHE A 213 12.39 8.43 -21.77
N VAL A 214 12.30 9.52 -22.54
CA VAL A 214 13.45 10.22 -23.14
C VAL A 214 13.39 11.73 -22.86
N THR A 215 14.37 12.27 -22.13
CA THR A 215 14.47 13.73 -21.90
C THR A 215 15.45 14.41 -22.86
N GLY A 216 16.49 13.70 -23.31
CA GLY A 216 17.49 14.24 -24.25
C GLY A 216 16.85 14.73 -25.55
N GLY A 217 17.09 15.99 -25.91
CA GLY A 217 16.49 16.63 -27.09
C GLY A 217 15.04 17.10 -26.93
N PHE A 218 14.37 16.71 -25.83
CA PHE A 218 12.98 17.07 -25.54
C PHE A 218 12.81 17.92 -24.28
N GLY A 219 13.90 18.30 -23.61
CA GLY A 219 13.88 18.94 -22.29
C GLY A 219 13.04 20.22 -22.21
N LYS A 220 12.89 20.97 -23.30
CA LYS A 220 11.97 22.13 -23.36
C LYS A 220 10.51 21.78 -23.06
N HIS A 221 10.09 20.57 -23.43
CA HIS A 221 8.72 20.09 -23.28
C HIS A 221 8.57 19.17 -22.07
N THR A 222 9.53 18.26 -21.90
CA THR A 222 9.41 17.16 -20.93
C THR A 222 10.09 17.46 -19.60
N GLY A 223 10.93 18.50 -19.53
CA GLY A 223 11.85 18.74 -18.42
C GLY A 223 13.00 17.73 -18.41
N SER A 224 13.91 17.89 -17.47
CA SER A 224 15.08 17.02 -17.29
C SER A 224 15.09 16.29 -15.94
N LYS A 225 14.39 16.83 -14.94
CA LYS A 225 14.31 16.28 -13.59
C LYS A 225 13.57 14.95 -13.61
N THR A 226 14.10 13.99 -12.85
CA THR A 226 13.44 12.72 -12.53
C THR A 226 13.80 12.37 -11.11
N THR A 227 12.80 12.31 -10.23
CA THR A 227 13.01 12.01 -8.79
C THR A 227 12.63 10.57 -8.45
N LEU A 228 11.75 9.96 -9.23
CA LEU A 228 11.36 8.57 -9.09
C LEU A 228 11.08 7.99 -10.48
N TRP A 229 11.68 6.84 -10.77
CA TRP A 229 11.46 6.13 -12.02
C TRP A 229 10.58 4.91 -11.81
N SER A 230 9.42 4.87 -12.47
CA SER A 230 8.55 3.70 -12.50
C SER A 230 8.91 2.82 -13.70
N CYS A 231 9.49 1.64 -13.47
CA CYS A 231 9.98 0.78 -14.54
C CYS A 231 9.77 -0.72 -14.29
N TYR A 232 9.73 -1.48 -15.38
CA TYR A 232 9.83 -2.93 -15.37
C TYR A 232 11.29 -3.32 -15.60
N VAL A 233 11.81 -4.28 -14.84
CA VAL A 233 13.20 -4.77 -15.04
C VAL A 233 13.24 -5.95 -16.00
N ARG A 234 12.18 -6.75 -16.06
CA ARG A 234 12.15 -7.95 -16.90
C ARG A 234 11.88 -7.58 -18.36
N GLY A 235 12.80 -7.96 -19.25
CA GLY A 235 12.62 -7.84 -20.71
C GLY A 235 12.87 -6.43 -21.28
N SER A 236 13.29 -5.47 -20.45
CA SER A 236 13.65 -4.12 -20.86
C SER A 236 15.17 -4.01 -21.07
N GLN A 237 15.59 -3.52 -22.24
CA GLN A 237 16.89 -2.87 -22.37
C GLN A 237 16.74 -1.49 -21.72
N LEU A 238 17.08 -1.39 -20.44
CA LEU A 238 16.94 -0.15 -19.67
C LEU A 238 17.96 0.89 -20.17
N PRO A 239 17.54 2.00 -20.82
CA PRO A 239 18.47 2.98 -21.37
C PRO A 239 18.95 4.00 -20.33
N ALA A 240 18.22 4.15 -19.22
CA ALA A 240 18.51 5.10 -18.15
C ALA A 240 18.89 4.36 -16.86
N LYS A 241 19.91 4.86 -16.15
CA LYS A 241 20.27 4.40 -14.81
C LYS A 241 19.69 5.40 -13.80
N HIS A 242 18.74 4.96 -12.98
CA HIS A 242 18.21 5.76 -11.88
C HIS A 242 18.33 5.01 -10.57
N ALA A 243 18.89 5.68 -9.57
CA ALA A 243 19.06 5.13 -8.23
C ALA A 243 17.72 4.86 -7.53
N ARG A 244 16.75 5.79 -7.65
CA ARG A 244 15.45 5.75 -6.99
C ARG A 244 14.35 5.29 -7.93
N VAL A 245 13.84 4.08 -7.69
CA VAL A 245 12.91 3.40 -8.58
C VAL A 245 11.70 2.86 -7.84
N ILE A 246 10.58 2.73 -8.55
CA ILE A 246 9.43 1.95 -8.11
C ILE A 246 9.11 0.89 -9.16
N LEU A 247 9.01 -0.36 -8.71
CA LEU A 247 8.71 -1.50 -9.55
C LEU A 247 7.21 -1.81 -9.46
N PRO A 248 6.46 -1.73 -10.58
CA PRO A 248 5.02 -1.99 -10.58
C PRO A 248 4.66 -3.46 -10.30
N HIS A 249 5.61 -4.39 -10.53
CA HIS A 249 5.45 -5.79 -10.20
C HIS A 249 6.30 -6.15 -8.98
N GLU A 250 5.64 -6.69 -7.95
CA GLU A 250 6.30 -7.05 -6.70
C GLU A 250 7.42 -8.09 -6.85
N ASN A 251 7.41 -8.87 -7.94
CA ASN A 251 8.39 -9.92 -8.23
C ASN A 251 9.58 -9.45 -9.10
N ASP A 252 9.57 -8.20 -9.57
CA ASP A 252 10.68 -7.69 -10.39
C ASP A 252 11.95 -7.61 -9.54
N ARG A 253 13.07 -8.07 -10.10
CA ARG A 253 14.37 -8.03 -9.42
C ARG A 253 15.11 -6.77 -9.82
N PRO A 254 15.49 -5.89 -8.88
CA PRO A 254 16.25 -4.69 -9.20
C PRO A 254 17.64 -5.05 -9.74
N THR A 255 18.23 -4.13 -10.51
CA THR A 255 19.63 -4.19 -10.95
C THR A 255 20.54 -3.50 -9.93
N ASP A 256 21.86 -3.74 -9.99
CA ASP A 256 22.83 -3.23 -9.01
C ASP A 256 22.89 -1.69 -8.93
N ASP A 257 22.47 -0.97 -9.98
CA ASP A 257 22.41 0.49 -10.01
C ASP A 257 21.18 1.09 -9.28
N MET A 258 20.17 0.26 -8.98
CA MET A 258 18.96 0.67 -8.27
C MET A 258 19.16 0.56 -6.75
N THR A 259 19.55 1.66 -6.13
CA THR A 259 19.93 1.72 -4.70
C THR A 259 18.76 2.05 -3.77
N GLU A 260 17.68 2.65 -4.28
CA GLU A 260 16.46 2.96 -3.54
C GLU A 260 15.24 2.38 -4.27
N VAL A 261 14.85 1.17 -3.89
CA VAL A 261 13.84 0.37 -4.60
C VAL A 261 12.53 0.31 -3.82
N TYR A 262 11.46 0.78 -4.45
CA TYR A 262 10.08 0.66 -3.96
C TYR A 262 9.28 -0.31 -4.83
N ARG A 263 8.12 -0.73 -4.33
CA ARG A 263 7.24 -1.67 -5.03
C ARG A 263 5.79 -1.24 -4.90
N ILE A 264 5.01 -1.45 -5.95
CA ILE A 264 3.55 -1.48 -5.85
C ILE A 264 3.17 -2.90 -5.42
N PRO A 265 2.53 -3.10 -4.24
CA PRO A 265 2.14 -4.43 -3.78
C PRO A 265 1.18 -5.09 -4.79
N ALA A 266 1.27 -6.41 -5.01
CA ALA A 266 0.38 -7.08 -5.98
C ALA A 266 -1.10 -6.95 -5.63
N TRP A 267 -1.43 -6.81 -4.34
CA TRP A 267 -2.80 -6.55 -3.91
C TRP A 267 -3.34 -5.23 -4.50
N GLN A 268 -2.56 -4.15 -4.44
CA GLN A 268 -2.94 -2.87 -5.06
C GLN A 268 -3.04 -3.01 -6.58
N PHE A 269 -2.07 -3.69 -7.20
CA PHE A 269 -2.08 -3.93 -8.64
C PHE A 269 -3.36 -4.67 -9.08
N ALA A 270 -3.72 -5.74 -8.38
CA ALA A 270 -4.90 -6.55 -8.63
C ALA A 270 -6.19 -5.77 -8.37
N ARG A 271 -6.25 -4.94 -7.31
CA ARG A 271 -7.38 -4.06 -7.01
C ARG A 271 -7.66 -3.09 -8.15
N VAL A 272 -6.64 -2.38 -8.64
CA VAL A 272 -6.80 -1.40 -9.74
C VAL A 272 -7.14 -2.11 -11.06
N ARG A 273 -6.55 -3.28 -11.33
CA ARG A 273 -6.93 -4.13 -12.46
C ARG A 273 -8.41 -4.51 -12.41
N LYS A 274 -8.87 -5.05 -11.28
CA LYS A 274 -10.27 -5.45 -11.10
C LYS A 274 -11.22 -4.26 -11.28
N LEU A 275 -10.90 -3.10 -10.71
CA LEU A 275 -11.71 -1.89 -10.89
C LEU A 275 -11.82 -1.49 -12.37
N THR A 276 -10.71 -1.58 -13.12
CA THR A 276 -10.67 -1.29 -14.56
C THR A 276 -11.52 -2.29 -15.33
N GLN A 277 -11.41 -3.59 -15.02
CA GLN A 277 -12.21 -4.65 -15.61
C GLN A 277 -13.71 -4.46 -15.35
N ASP A 278 -14.11 -4.24 -14.10
CA ASP A 278 -15.51 -4.05 -13.71
C ASP A 278 -16.12 -2.84 -14.44
N ARG A 279 -15.38 -1.72 -14.55
CA ARG A 279 -15.81 -0.53 -15.29
C ARG A 279 -15.93 -0.78 -16.79
N ALA A 280 -14.98 -1.47 -17.39
CA ALA A 280 -15.02 -1.81 -18.81
C ALA A 280 -16.17 -2.78 -19.14
N LEU A 281 -16.46 -3.73 -18.24
CA LEU A 281 -17.59 -4.64 -18.34
C LEU A 281 -18.91 -3.85 -18.28
N TRP A 282 -19.05 -2.99 -17.27
CA TRP A 282 -20.24 -2.16 -17.08
C TRP A 282 -20.51 -1.26 -18.28
N ALA A 283 -19.49 -0.53 -18.76
CA ALA A 283 -19.61 0.36 -19.92
C ALA A 283 -20.01 -0.39 -21.21
N SER A 284 -19.68 -1.68 -21.32
CA SER A 284 -20.09 -2.53 -22.46
C SER A 284 -21.53 -3.08 -22.36
N GLY A 285 -22.23 -2.81 -21.25
CA GLY A 285 -23.49 -3.46 -20.93
C GLY A 285 -23.32 -4.96 -20.65
N HIS A 286 -22.25 -5.35 -19.94
CA HIS A 286 -21.92 -6.73 -19.60
C HIS A 286 -21.59 -7.66 -20.78
N ARG A 287 -21.10 -7.11 -21.90
CA ARG A 287 -20.84 -7.87 -23.15
C ARG A 287 -19.37 -8.07 -23.49
N ARG A 288 -18.48 -7.26 -22.91
CA ARG A 288 -17.04 -7.35 -23.17
C ARG A 288 -16.41 -8.52 -22.41
N ASN A 289 -15.55 -9.28 -23.08
CA ASN A 289 -14.55 -10.10 -22.38
C ASN A 289 -13.46 -9.17 -21.82
N VAL A 290 -13.29 -9.17 -20.49
CA VAL A 290 -12.35 -8.29 -19.77
C VAL A 290 -11.04 -8.98 -19.43
N GLU A 291 -10.83 -10.21 -19.90
CA GLU A 291 -9.53 -10.87 -19.82
C GLU A 291 -8.79 -10.78 -21.17
N PRO A 292 -7.51 -10.36 -21.21
CA PRO A 292 -6.60 -10.06 -20.09
C PRO A 292 -6.47 -8.55 -19.81
N LEU A 293 -7.57 -7.79 -19.64
CA LEU A 293 -7.49 -6.34 -19.46
C LEU A 293 -6.68 -5.96 -18.20
N LEU A 294 -5.70 -5.09 -18.39
CA LEU A 294 -4.78 -4.54 -17.40
C LEU A 294 -4.93 -3.02 -17.32
N ALA A 295 -4.70 -2.47 -16.13
CA ALA A 295 -4.48 -1.03 -15.96
C ALA A 295 -3.06 -0.65 -16.40
N SER A 296 -2.91 0.45 -17.11
CA SER A 296 -1.60 1.00 -17.50
C SER A 296 -0.72 1.34 -16.30
N SER A 297 0.60 1.42 -16.52
CA SER A 297 1.55 1.86 -15.48
C SER A 297 1.20 3.24 -14.91
N GLY A 298 0.68 4.14 -15.76
CA GLY A 298 0.24 5.47 -15.36
C GLY A 298 -0.96 5.42 -14.40
N LEU A 299 -1.98 4.61 -14.72
CA LEU A 299 -3.14 4.44 -13.84
C LEU A 299 -2.77 3.75 -12.52
N GLN A 300 -1.93 2.71 -12.58
CA GLN A 300 -1.45 2.01 -11.39
C GLN A 300 -0.69 2.96 -10.44
N MET A 301 0.20 3.77 -11.00
CA MET A 301 0.99 4.73 -10.20
C MET A 301 0.13 5.86 -9.63
N ALA A 302 -0.77 6.43 -10.43
CA ALA A 302 -1.71 7.45 -9.96
C ALA A 302 -2.56 6.92 -8.79
N ALA A 303 -3.14 5.73 -8.94
CA ALA A 303 -3.94 5.09 -7.89
C ALA A 303 -3.08 4.80 -6.64
N PHE A 304 -1.87 4.27 -6.80
CA PHE A 304 -0.98 3.98 -5.67
C PHE A 304 -0.58 5.24 -4.88
N LEU A 305 -0.25 6.33 -5.58
CA LEU A 305 0.11 7.60 -4.93
C LEU A 305 -1.07 8.23 -4.17
N LEU A 306 -2.27 8.20 -4.76
CA LEU A 306 -3.46 8.81 -4.16
C LEU A 306 -4.02 7.97 -3.01
N ASP A 307 -4.04 6.65 -3.16
CA ASP A 307 -4.68 5.75 -2.20
C ASP A 307 -3.71 5.30 -1.10
N VAL A 308 -2.50 4.87 -1.46
CA VAL A 308 -1.60 4.19 -0.52
C VAL A 308 -0.59 5.17 0.06
N VAL A 309 0.14 5.91 -0.78
CA VAL A 309 1.11 6.91 -0.31
C VAL A 309 0.37 8.07 0.38
N GLY A 310 -0.76 8.47 -0.19
CA GLY A 310 -1.67 9.47 0.36
C GLY A 310 -1.29 10.90 -0.03
N VAL A 311 -0.79 11.09 -1.25
CA VAL A 311 -0.62 12.40 -1.86
C VAL A 311 -1.99 13.01 -2.13
N GLU A 312 -2.14 14.30 -1.84
CA GLU A 312 -3.43 14.99 -1.94
C GLU A 312 -3.86 15.17 -3.40
N LYS A 313 -2.93 15.62 -4.25
CA LYS A 313 -3.20 15.97 -5.64
C LYS A 313 -2.02 15.64 -6.56
N LEU A 314 -2.30 15.25 -7.80
CA LEU A 314 -1.28 14.98 -8.83
C LEU A 314 -1.47 15.89 -10.04
N ALA A 315 -0.36 16.39 -10.59
CA ALA A 315 -0.32 16.89 -11.96
C ALA A 315 -0.02 15.74 -12.93
N ILE A 316 -0.56 15.80 -14.14
CA ILE A 316 -0.24 14.87 -15.22
C ILE A 316 0.12 15.63 -16.51
N ALA A 317 1.10 15.11 -17.24
CA ALA A 317 1.52 15.60 -18.56
C ALA A 317 1.85 14.41 -19.48
N GLY A 318 1.45 14.45 -20.75
CA GLY A 318 1.70 13.35 -21.70
C GLY A 318 0.81 12.11 -21.47
N PHE A 319 -0.42 12.30 -20.99
CA PHE A 319 -1.41 11.24 -20.75
C PHE A 319 -2.52 11.28 -21.82
N ASP A 320 -2.26 10.66 -22.97
CA ASP A 320 -3.16 10.72 -24.13
C ASP A 320 -4.20 9.59 -24.17
N HIS A 321 -4.04 8.59 -23.31
CA HIS A 321 -4.86 7.37 -23.33
C HIS A 321 -4.96 6.77 -24.74
N PHE A 322 -3.86 6.71 -25.50
CA PHE A 322 -3.83 6.22 -26.89
C PHE A 322 -4.72 6.97 -27.89
N SER A 323 -5.28 8.14 -27.53
CA SER A 323 -6.05 8.98 -28.43
C SER A 323 -5.21 9.40 -29.64
N LYS A 324 -5.82 9.32 -30.81
CA LYS A 324 -5.24 9.74 -32.11
C LYS A 324 -5.72 11.09 -32.60
N ALA A 325 -6.46 11.82 -31.76
CA ALA A 325 -7.04 13.11 -32.14
C ALA A 325 -5.98 14.16 -32.54
N ARG A 326 -4.79 14.10 -31.92
CA ARG A 326 -3.72 15.10 -32.13
C ARG A 326 -2.49 14.57 -32.87
N SER A 327 -2.20 13.27 -32.78
CA SER A 327 -1.00 12.68 -33.39
C SER A 327 -1.20 11.19 -33.69
N SER A 328 -0.55 10.72 -34.75
CA SER A 328 -0.46 9.29 -35.06
C SER A 328 0.61 8.57 -34.22
N GLN A 329 1.48 9.30 -33.51
CA GLN A 329 2.50 8.74 -32.63
C GLN A 329 1.89 8.16 -31.33
N HIS A 330 2.62 7.27 -30.66
CA HIS A 330 2.25 6.77 -29.31
C HIS A 330 3.21 7.26 -28.24
N HIS A 331 4.50 7.28 -28.57
CA HIS A 331 5.53 7.86 -27.74
C HIS A 331 6.06 9.11 -28.44
N TYR A 332 6.23 10.21 -27.71
CA TYR A 332 6.64 11.50 -28.26
C TYR A 332 8.00 11.47 -28.98
N TRP A 333 8.85 10.49 -28.68
CA TRP A 333 10.18 10.33 -29.31
C TRP A 333 10.21 9.34 -30.48
N LEU A 334 9.12 8.60 -30.72
CA LEU A 334 9.06 7.59 -31.78
C LEU A 334 8.31 8.13 -32.99
N LYS A 335 8.93 7.98 -34.17
CA LYS A 335 8.30 8.32 -35.45
C LYS A 335 7.26 7.29 -35.90
N GLN A 336 7.30 6.07 -35.35
CA GLN A 336 6.39 4.98 -35.72
C GLN A 336 5.15 4.93 -34.82
N ALA A 337 4.02 4.62 -35.44
CA ALA A 337 2.78 4.28 -34.76
C ALA A 337 2.74 2.78 -34.42
N PHE A 338 2.07 2.41 -33.33
CA PHE A 338 1.85 1.02 -32.90
C PHE A 338 0.35 0.76 -32.79
N ALA A 339 -0.09 -0.48 -32.72
CA ALA A 339 -1.46 -0.72 -32.30
C ALA A 339 -1.59 -0.40 -30.80
N GLN A 340 -2.77 0.03 -30.36
CA GLN A 340 -3.09 -0.01 -28.94
C GLN A 340 -2.93 -1.47 -28.45
N PRO A 341 -2.21 -1.71 -27.34
CA PRO A 341 -2.09 -3.05 -26.78
C PRO A 341 -3.48 -3.60 -26.43
N LYS A 342 -3.73 -4.86 -26.77
CA LYS A 342 -5.04 -5.51 -26.57
C LYS A 342 -5.40 -5.64 -25.09
N GLU A 343 -4.37 -5.67 -24.25
CA GLU A 343 -4.42 -5.73 -22.79
C GLU A 343 -4.79 -4.39 -22.14
N HIS A 344 -5.01 -3.30 -22.86
CA HIS A 344 -5.42 -2.00 -22.30
C HIS A 344 -6.72 -1.48 -22.93
N HIS A 345 -7.54 -0.81 -22.13
CA HIS A 345 -8.79 -0.19 -22.58
C HIS A 345 -8.76 1.31 -22.32
N CYS A 346 -8.20 2.03 -23.29
CA CYS A 346 -7.99 3.48 -23.28
C CYS A 346 -9.18 4.29 -22.80
N GLU A 347 -10.38 4.03 -23.32
CA GLU A 347 -11.60 4.77 -22.97
C GLU A 347 -11.96 4.62 -21.49
N THR A 348 -11.79 3.42 -20.92
CA THR A 348 -12.03 3.20 -19.50
C THR A 348 -11.02 3.95 -18.65
N GLU A 349 -9.74 3.90 -19.02
CA GLU A 349 -8.71 4.64 -18.28
C GLU A 349 -8.93 6.15 -18.36
N ALA A 350 -9.23 6.69 -19.55
CA ALA A 350 -9.54 8.10 -19.74
C ALA A 350 -10.72 8.53 -18.86
N ALA A 351 -11.80 7.75 -18.82
CA ALA A 351 -12.95 8.02 -17.96
C ALA A 351 -12.58 8.01 -16.47
N MET A 352 -11.71 7.08 -16.04
CA MET A 352 -11.22 7.03 -14.65
C MET A 352 -10.37 8.26 -14.29
N PHE A 353 -9.48 8.71 -15.19
CA PHE A 353 -8.71 9.94 -14.98
C PHE A 353 -9.60 11.19 -14.96
N ASP A 354 -10.64 11.23 -15.80
CA ASP A 354 -11.62 12.31 -15.80
C ASP A 354 -12.41 12.39 -14.50
N GLU A 355 -12.77 11.26 -13.89
CA GLU A 355 -13.40 11.23 -12.59
C GLU A 355 -12.47 11.74 -11.48
N LEU A 356 -11.19 11.33 -11.49
CA LEU A 356 -10.19 11.85 -10.56
C LEU A 356 -9.99 13.36 -10.72
N ARG A 357 -10.05 13.86 -11.96
CA ARG A 357 -10.01 15.29 -12.27
C ARG A 357 -11.23 16.03 -11.75
N LYS A 358 -12.44 15.50 -11.96
CA LYS A 358 -13.69 16.06 -11.41
C LYS A 358 -13.69 16.07 -9.88
N ALA A 359 -13.07 15.06 -9.26
CA ALA A 359 -12.87 15.01 -7.82
C ALA A 359 -11.75 15.93 -7.30
N GLY A 360 -11.08 16.69 -8.18
CA GLY A 360 -9.99 17.60 -7.83
C GLY A 360 -8.69 16.91 -7.41
N ARG A 361 -8.59 15.58 -7.58
CA ARG A 361 -7.42 14.77 -7.17
C ARG A 361 -6.32 14.75 -8.24
N ILE A 362 -6.67 15.02 -9.49
CA ILE A 362 -5.71 15.12 -10.60
C ILE A 362 -6.01 16.39 -11.43
N PHE A 363 -4.98 16.97 -12.05
CA PHE A 363 -5.13 18.01 -13.06
C PHE A 363 -4.08 17.89 -14.16
N ASN A 364 -4.40 18.38 -15.36
CA ASN A 364 -3.46 18.41 -16.48
C ASN A 364 -2.59 19.66 -16.36
N LEU A 365 -1.28 19.49 -16.53
CA LEU A 365 -0.33 20.61 -16.50
C LEU A 365 -0.33 21.42 -17.82
N GLY A 366 -0.76 20.81 -18.92
CA GLY A 366 -0.94 21.46 -20.22
C GLY A 366 -2.28 21.11 -20.86
N THR A 367 -2.46 21.54 -22.11
CA THR A 367 -3.63 21.19 -22.90
C THR A 367 -3.65 19.70 -23.26
N VAL A 368 -4.79 19.05 -23.01
CA VAL A 368 -5.07 17.65 -23.38
C VAL A 368 -5.71 17.53 -24.74
#